data_AF-A0A1E1WLD6-F1
#
_entry.id   AF-A0A1E1WLD6-F1
#
_cell.length_a   1.000
_cell.length_b   1.000
_cell.length_c   1.000
_cell.angle_alpha   90.00
_cell.angle_beta   90.00
_cell.angle_gamma   90.00
#
_symmetry.space_group_name_H-M   'P 1'
#
loop_
_entity.id
_entity.type
_entity.pdbx_description
1 polymer ?
#
loop_
_entity_poly.entity_id
_entity_poly.type
_entity_poly.pdbx_seq_one_letter_code
_entity_poly.pdbx_strand_id
1 'polypeptide(L)'
;FLFTDTQIVKEGFLEDINNMLNSGEVPNLFEGDTYEQVQNGCRNDAAKAGINPSDRDAVYYFFINRVRSKLHLCVCMSPVGEAFRRRCRMFPSLVNCCTIDWFTKWPPMALLSVAQQCLQPLQNQDIIDKIS
;
A
#
# COMPACT_ATOMS: atom_id res chain seq x y z
N PHE A 1 -4.33 0.03 2.73
CA PHE A 1 -3.59 1.05 3.50
C PHE A 1 -2.84 1.93 2.51
N LEU A 2 -2.96 3.26 2.64
CA LEU A 2 -2.31 4.25 1.78
C LEU A 2 -1.19 4.93 2.55
N PHE A 3 0.00 5.00 1.97
CA PHE A 3 1.19 5.59 2.57
C PHE A 3 1.83 6.59 1.62
N THR A 4 1.84 7.88 1.99
CA THR A 4 2.34 8.97 1.15
C THR A 4 3.77 9.35 1.52
N ASP A 5 4.50 9.96 0.60
CA ASP A 5 5.87 10.45 0.82
C ASP A 5 5.99 11.41 2.01
N THR A 6 4.98 12.24 2.27
CA THR A 6 4.90 13.13 3.43
C THR A 6 4.85 12.39 4.77
N GLN A 7 4.41 11.13 4.79
CA GLN A 7 4.37 10.29 5.98
C GLN A 7 5.70 9.56 6.25
N ILE A 8 6.66 9.62 5.30
CA ILE A 8 7.99 9.05 5.43
C ILE A 8 8.89 10.00 6.24
N VAL A 9 8.64 10.04 7.55
CA VAL A 9 9.44 10.86 8.48
C VAL A 9 10.80 10.22 8.77
N LYS A 10 10.85 8.89 8.81
CA LYS A 10 12.06 8.09 9.05
C LYS A 10 12.20 7.04 7.95
N GLU A 11 13.42 6.82 7.47
CA GLU A 11 13.69 5.81 6.43
C GLU A 11 13.38 4.38 6.91
N GLY A 12 13.44 4.10 8.21
CA GLY A 12 13.04 2.80 8.78
C GLY A 12 11.60 2.39 8.47
N PHE A 13 10.69 3.34 8.23
CA PHE A 13 9.32 2.99 7.82
C PHE A 13 9.27 2.28 6.46
N LEU A 14 10.21 2.57 5.57
CA LEU A 14 10.32 1.87 4.29
C LEU A 14 10.98 0.51 4.44
N GLU A 15 11.79 0.30 5.46
CA GLU A 15 12.32 -1.02 5.81
C GLU A 15 11.19 -1.94 6.28
N ASP A 16 10.29 -1.43 7.13
CA ASP A 16 9.09 -2.16 7.57
C ASP A 16 8.19 -2.52 6.39
N ILE A 17 7.90 -1.56 5.50
CA ILE A 17 7.13 -1.83 4.27
C ILE A 17 7.84 -2.85 3.39
N ASN A 18 9.16 -2.76 3.24
CA ASN A 18 9.94 -3.69 2.46
C ASN A 18 9.84 -5.12 3.02
N ASN A 19 9.87 -5.28 4.34
CA ASN A 19 9.68 -6.57 5.00
C ASN A 19 8.25 -7.09 4.77
N MET A 20 7.23 -6.25 4.98
CA MET A 20 5.83 -6.61 4.73
C MET A 20 5.57 -7.06 3.29
N LEU A 21 6.21 -6.43 2.30
CA LEU A 21 6.08 -6.80 0.90
C LEU A 21 6.78 -8.14 0.57
N ASN A 22 7.91 -8.44 1.20
CA ASN A 22 8.64 -9.69 0.96
C ASN A 22 8.03 -10.88 1.71
N SER A 23 8.01 -10.81 3.04
CA SER A 23 7.62 -11.93 3.92
C SER A 23 6.15 -11.88 4.27
N GLY A 24 5.52 -10.70 4.28
CA GLY A 24 4.18 -10.52 4.84
C GLY A 24 4.17 -10.18 6.32
N GLU A 25 5.35 -9.96 6.91
CA GLU A 25 5.53 -9.56 8.30
C GLU A 25 6.66 -8.56 8.48
N VAL A 26 6.66 -7.87 9.61
CA VAL A 26 7.80 -7.08 10.08
C VAL A 26 8.48 -7.89 11.19
N PRO A 27 9.80 -8.15 11.09
CA PRO A 27 10.54 -8.84 12.16
C PRO A 27 10.34 -8.16 13.51
N ASN A 28 10.20 -8.96 14.57
CA ASN A 28 10.06 -8.49 15.95
C ASN A 28 8.84 -7.57 16.20
N LEU A 29 7.87 -7.55 15.28
CA LEU A 29 6.63 -6.77 15.47
C LEU A 29 5.72 -7.40 16.54
N PHE A 30 5.69 -8.73 16.60
CA PHE A 30 4.88 -9.48 17.56
C PHE A 30 5.80 -10.31 18.46
N GLU A 31 6.04 -9.82 19.67
CA GLU A 31 6.86 -10.47 20.69
C GLU A 31 6.09 -10.64 22.01
N GLY A 32 6.53 -11.60 22.83
CA GLY A 32 5.97 -11.87 24.16
C GLY A 32 4.45 -12.02 24.13
N ASP A 33 3.76 -11.18 24.88
CA ASP A 33 2.30 -11.21 25.02
C ASP A 33 1.57 -10.98 23.70
N THR A 34 2.11 -10.15 22.79
CA THR A 34 1.46 -9.88 21.49
C THR A 34 1.55 -11.09 20.56
N TYR A 35 2.64 -11.85 20.63
CA TYR A 35 2.77 -13.12 19.90
C TYR A 35 1.75 -14.15 20.40
N GLU A 36 1.57 -14.26 21.72
CA GLU A 36 0.55 -15.12 22.32
C GLU A 36 -0.87 -14.72 21.89
N GLN A 37 -1.15 -13.42 21.74
CA GLN A 37 -2.43 -12.95 21.22
C GLN A 37 -2.68 -13.36 19.78
N VAL A 38 -1.67 -13.23 18.89
CA VAL A 38 -1.78 -13.70 17.50
C VAL A 38 -2.06 -15.21 17.44
N GLN A 39 -1.32 -15.97 18.24
CA GLN A 39 -1.45 -17.42 18.32
C GLN A 39 -2.85 -17.84 18.76
N ASN A 40 -3.33 -17.28 19.86
CA ASN A 40 -4.67 -17.59 20.38
C ASN A 40 -5.78 -17.12 19.45
N GLY A 41 -5.63 -15.96 18.80
CA GLY A 41 -6.58 -15.42 17.84
C GLY A 41 -6.69 -16.27 16.56
N CYS A 42 -5.60 -16.87 16.11
CA CYS A 42 -5.57 -17.66 14.87
C CYS A 42 -5.81 -19.15 15.09
N ARG A 43 -5.60 -19.69 16.30
CA ARG A 43 -5.63 -21.13 16.60
C ARG A 43 -6.90 -21.83 16.10
N ASN A 44 -8.07 -21.27 16.41
CA ASN A 44 -9.34 -21.89 16.03
C ASN A 44 -9.57 -21.91 14.52
N ASP A 45 -9.12 -20.85 13.82
CA ASP A 45 -9.26 -20.76 12.37
C ASP A 45 -8.25 -21.65 11.65
N ALA A 46 -7.02 -21.75 12.17
CA ALA A 46 -6.02 -22.69 11.69
C ALA A 46 -6.50 -24.13 11.84
N ALA A 47 -7.13 -24.47 12.97
CA ALA A 47 -7.75 -25.78 13.20
C ALA A 47 -8.81 -26.11 12.14
N LYS A 48 -9.69 -25.15 11.83
CA LYS A 48 -10.72 -25.29 10.77
C LYS A 48 -10.10 -25.46 9.38
N ALA A 49 -8.92 -24.89 9.16
CA ALA A 49 -8.15 -25.06 7.93
C ALA A 49 -7.32 -26.36 7.89
N GLY A 50 -7.46 -27.24 8.89
CA GLY A 50 -6.76 -28.53 8.96
C GLY A 50 -5.34 -28.45 9.51
N ILE A 51 -4.94 -27.32 10.09
CA ILE A 51 -3.62 -27.13 10.69
C ILE A 51 -3.66 -27.55 12.16
N ASN A 52 -2.64 -28.28 12.62
CA ASN A 52 -2.54 -28.73 13.99
C ASN A 52 -2.48 -27.53 14.96
N PRO A 53 -3.46 -27.34 15.87
CA PRO A 53 -3.49 -26.20 16.79
C PRO A 53 -2.37 -26.16 17.82
N SER A 54 -1.72 -27.30 18.06
CA SER A 54 -0.56 -27.43 18.97
C SER A 54 0.74 -27.02 18.30
N ASP A 55 0.79 -27.01 16.97
CA ASP A 55 1.95 -26.57 16.20
C ASP A 55 1.91 -25.04 16.05
N ARG A 56 2.62 -24.36 16.94
CA ARG A 56 2.64 -22.89 17.00
C ARG A 56 3.22 -22.28 15.74
N ASP A 57 4.22 -22.90 15.13
CA ASP A 57 4.88 -22.37 13.94
C ASP A 57 3.94 -22.47 12.73
N ALA A 58 3.23 -23.59 12.59
CA ALA A 58 2.24 -23.75 11.54
C ALA A 58 1.04 -22.78 11.69
N VAL A 59 0.60 -22.51 12.92
CA VAL A 59 -0.44 -21.51 13.20
C VAL A 59 0.04 -20.09 12.88
N TYR A 60 1.30 -19.77 13.18
CA TYR A 60 1.86 -18.47 12.82
C TYR A 60 2.01 -18.30 11.31
N TYR A 61 2.50 -19.34 10.62
CA TYR A 61 2.58 -19.33 9.17
C TYR A 61 1.21 -19.16 8.50
N PHE A 62 0.16 -19.77 9.07
CA PHE A 62 -1.22 -19.53 8.64
C PHE A 62 -1.64 -18.06 8.78
N PHE A 63 -1.29 -17.42 9.90
CA PHE A 63 -1.53 -16.00 10.11
C PHE A 63 -0.81 -15.15 9.05
N ILE A 64 0.47 -15.39 8.80
CA ILE A 64 1.24 -14.64 7.79
C ILE A 64 0.63 -14.80 6.39
N ASN A 65 0.24 -16.01 5.99
CA ASN A 65 -0.44 -16.22 4.71
C ASN A 65 -1.77 -15.47 4.62
N ARG A 66 -2.52 -15.41 5.72
CA ARG A 66 -3.74 -14.62 5.79
C ARG A 66 -3.45 -13.13 5.61
N VAL A 67 -2.42 -12.59 6.28
CA VAL A 67 -1.98 -11.20 6.10
C VAL A 67 -1.64 -10.94 4.63
N ARG A 68 -0.82 -11.78 4.00
CA ARG A 68 -0.45 -11.66 2.58
C ARG A 68 -1.66 -11.63 1.64
N SER A 69 -2.71 -12.40 1.98
CA SER A 69 -3.92 -12.48 1.14
C SER A 69 -4.91 -11.32 1.32
N LYS A 70 -4.82 -10.58 2.43
CA LYS A 70 -5.82 -9.54 2.79
C LYS A 70 -5.23 -8.13 2.87
N LEU A 71 -3.92 -8.02 3.02
CA LEU A 71 -3.26 -6.74 3.15
C LEU A 71 -2.92 -6.17 1.77
N HIS A 72 -3.49 -5.01 1.46
CA HIS A 72 -3.16 -4.24 0.28
C HIS A 72 -2.51 -2.91 0.68
N LEU A 73 -1.29 -2.69 0.20
CA LEU A 73 -0.50 -1.48 0.44
C LEU A 73 -0.45 -0.65 -0.85
N CYS A 74 -0.79 0.63 -0.75
CA CYS A 74 -0.58 1.62 -1.81
C CYS A 74 0.43 2.64 -1.30
N VAL A 75 1.56 2.76 -2.00
CA VAL A 75 2.62 3.70 -1.63
C VAL A 75 2.70 4.78 -2.70
N CYS A 76 2.48 6.02 -2.30
CA CYS A 76 2.49 7.17 -3.19
C CYS A 76 3.75 7.99 -2.93
N MET A 77 4.62 8.10 -3.94
CA MET A 77 5.83 8.90 -3.88
C MET A 77 5.90 9.85 -5.07
N SER A 78 6.35 11.07 -4.83
CA SER A 78 6.71 11.96 -5.92
C SER A 78 7.92 11.41 -6.69
N PRO A 79 7.86 11.29 -8.03
CA PRO A 79 9.01 10.93 -8.84
C PRO A 79 9.98 12.09 -9.05
N VAL A 80 9.65 13.29 -8.53
CA VAL A 80 10.48 14.48 -8.65
C VAL A 80 11.70 14.38 -7.74
N GLY A 81 12.89 14.63 -8.30
CA GLY A 81 14.15 14.58 -7.58
C GLY A 81 14.72 13.16 -7.43
N GLU A 82 15.72 13.00 -6.55
CA GLU A 82 16.46 11.74 -6.43
C GLU A 82 15.92 10.79 -5.36
N ALA A 83 15.05 11.27 -4.46
CA ALA A 83 14.62 10.52 -3.29
C ALA A 83 13.90 9.21 -3.66
N PHE A 84 12.96 9.27 -4.61
CA PHE A 84 12.27 8.08 -5.13
C PHE A 84 13.27 7.05 -5.68
N ARG A 85 14.18 7.49 -6.56
CA ARG A 85 15.19 6.61 -7.17
C ARG A 85 16.11 5.98 -6.12
N ARG A 86 16.51 6.75 -5.10
CA ARG A 86 17.34 6.26 -3.98
C ARG A 86 16.60 5.18 -3.19
N ARG A 87 15.34 5.43 -2.84
CA ARG A 87 14.49 4.49 -2.08
C ARG A 87 14.23 3.20 -2.85
N CYS A 88 13.94 3.27 -4.15
CA CYS A 88 13.79 2.05 -4.98
C CYS A 88 15.07 1.19 -5.02
N ARG A 89 16.26 1.80 -4.94
CA ARG A 89 17.52 1.04 -4.87
C ARG A 89 17.78 0.43 -3.50
N MET A 90 17.44 1.14 -2.43
CA MET A 90 17.60 0.66 -1.05
C MET A 90 16.57 -0.43 -0.72
N PHE A 91 15.36 -0.31 -1.26
CA PHE A 91 14.20 -1.15 -0.95
C PHE A 91 13.66 -1.76 -2.26
N PRO A 92 14.29 -2.82 -2.80
CA PRO A 92 13.96 -3.38 -4.11
C PRO A 92 12.52 -3.94 -4.20
N SER A 93 11.91 -4.28 -3.07
CA SER A 93 10.54 -4.83 -3.00
C SER A 93 9.48 -3.83 -3.44
N LEU A 94 9.77 -2.52 -3.36
CA LEU A 94 8.91 -1.48 -3.93
C LEU A 94 8.77 -1.60 -5.46
N VAL A 95 9.73 -2.26 -6.12
CA VAL A 95 9.71 -2.50 -7.57
C VAL A 95 9.32 -3.95 -7.87
N ASN A 96 9.83 -4.91 -7.10
CA ASN A 96 9.63 -6.34 -7.37
C ASN A 96 8.26 -6.88 -6.91
N CYS A 97 7.69 -6.31 -5.86
CA CYS A 97 6.47 -6.81 -5.22
C CYS A 97 5.26 -5.86 -5.40
N CYS A 98 5.47 -4.69 -6.00
CA CYS A 98 4.41 -3.72 -6.27
C CYS A 98 4.18 -3.56 -7.77
N THR A 99 2.95 -3.19 -8.13
CA THR A 99 2.65 -2.68 -9.47
C THR A 99 2.86 -1.17 -9.46
N ILE A 100 3.70 -0.66 -10.36
CA ILE A 100 3.98 0.77 -10.47
C ILE A 100 2.96 1.41 -11.41
N ASP A 101 2.23 2.38 -10.90
CA ASP A 101 1.32 3.23 -11.68
C ASP A 101 1.90 4.64 -11.80
N TRP A 102 2.05 5.12 -13.04
CA TRP A 102 2.70 6.40 -13.35
C TRP A 102 1.67 7.47 -13.66
N PHE A 103 1.65 8.51 -12.83
CA PHE A 103 0.78 9.67 -13.04
C PHE A 103 1.51 10.69 -13.91
N THR A 104 1.22 10.66 -15.21
CA THR A 104 1.74 11.65 -16.16
C THR A 104 0.86 12.90 -16.19
N LYS A 105 1.38 13.97 -16.82
CA LYS A 105 0.57 15.16 -17.10
C LYS A 105 -0.72 14.76 -17.82
N TRP A 106 -1.83 15.34 -17.38
CA TRP A 106 -3.12 15.12 -18.01
C TRP A 106 -3.12 15.59 -19.48
N PRO A 107 -3.75 14.83 -20.40
CA PRO A 107 -3.88 15.26 -21.78
C PRO A 107 -4.75 16.53 -21.84
N PRO A 108 -4.55 17.41 -22.86
CA PRO A 108 -5.34 18.63 -23.01
C PRO A 108 -6.85 18.40 -22.98
N MET A 109 -7.33 17.29 -23.55
CA MET A 109 -8.75 16.93 -23.53
C MET A 109 -9.29 16.63 -22.12
N ALA A 110 -8.49 16.00 -21.25
CA ALA A 110 -8.91 15.75 -19.87
C ALA A 110 -8.95 17.06 -19.06
N LEU A 111 -7.99 17.96 -19.30
CA LEU A 111 -8.01 19.31 -18.71
C LEU A 111 -9.23 20.12 -19.17
N LEU A 112 -9.55 20.07 -20.47
CA LEU A 112 -10.73 20.71 -21.03
C LEU A 112 -12.03 20.16 -20.42
N SER A 113 -12.16 18.83 -20.36
CA SER A 113 -13.33 18.18 -19.77
C SER A 113 -13.54 18.58 -18.32
N VAL A 114 -12.47 18.66 -17.52
CA VAL A 114 -12.57 19.12 -16.13
C VAL A 114 -12.89 20.60 -16.03
N ALA A 115 -12.32 21.45 -16.90
CA ALA A 115 -12.67 22.86 -16.95
C ALA A 115 -14.17 23.06 -17.29
N GLN A 116 -14.69 22.36 -18.30
CA GLN A 116 -16.11 22.39 -18.67
C GLN A 116 -16.99 21.96 -17.50
N GLN A 117 -16.67 20.85 -16.84
CA GLN A 117 -17.46 20.33 -15.71
C GLN A 117 -17.41 21.27 -14.49
N CYS A 118 -16.26 21.90 -14.21
CA CYS A 118 -16.13 22.89 -13.14
C CYS A 118 -16.96 24.16 -13.39
N LEU A 119 -17.15 24.55 -14.66
CA LEU A 119 -17.86 25.78 -15.05
C LEU A 119 -19.36 25.59 -15.29
N GLN A 120 -19.85 24.36 -15.44
CA GLN A 120 -21.28 24.05 -15.60
C GLN A 120 -22.21 24.76 -14.59
N PRO A 121 -21.89 24.88 -13.29
CA PRO A 121 -22.78 25.54 -12.32
C PRO A 121 -23.02 27.04 -12.58
N LEU A 122 -22.15 27.70 -13.35
CA LEU A 122 -22.28 29.12 -13.66
C LEU A 122 -23.40 29.41 -14.69
N GLN A 123 -23.94 28.37 -15.34
CA GLN A 123 -25.02 28.46 -16.34
C GLN A 123 -24.74 29.48 -17.47
N ASN A 124 -23.48 29.82 -17.71
CA ASN A 124 -23.06 30.75 -18.75
C ASN A 124 -22.48 29.96 -19.93
N GLN A 125 -23.37 29.59 -20.85
CA GLN A 125 -23.04 28.75 -22.00
C GLN A 125 -21.96 29.38 -22.89
N ASP A 126 -21.93 30.70 -23.02
CA ASP A 126 -20.95 31.42 -23.84
C ASP A 126 -19.50 31.24 -23.34
N ILE A 127 -19.30 31.08 -22.03
CA ILE A 127 -17.97 30.83 -21.46
C ILE A 127 -17.54 29.39 -21.71
N ILE A 128 -18.47 28.43 -21.57
CA ILE A 128 -18.22 27.00 -21.78
C ILE A 128 -17.90 26.74 -23.26
N ASP A 129 -18.64 27.37 -24.17
CA ASP A 129 -18.44 27.23 -25.62
C ASP A 129 -17.15 27.89 -26.11
N LYS A 130 -16.67 28.96 -25.44
CA LYS A 130 -15.39 29.63 -25.78
C LYS A 130 -14.14 28.86 -25.35
N ILE A 131 -14.26 27.96 -24.38
CA ILE A 131 -13.13 27.17 -23.86
C ILE A 131 -13.00 25.83 -24.62
N SER A 132 -14.09 25.38 -25.24
CA SER A 132 -14.20 24.15 -26.04
C SER A 132 -13.58 24.31 -27.42
#